data_AF-A0A3S1HRL1-F1
#
_entry.id   AF-A0A3S1HRL1-F1
#
_cell.length_a   1.000
_cell.length_b   1.000
_cell.length_c   1.000
_cell.angle_alpha   90.00
_cell.angle_beta   90.00
_cell.angle_gamma   90.00
#
_symmetry.space_group_name_H-M   'P 1'
#
loop_
_entity.id
_entity.type
_entity.pdbx_description
1 polymer ?
#
loop_
_entity_poly.entity_id
_entity_poly.type
_entity_poly.pdbx_seq_one_letter_code
_entity_poly.pdbx_strand_id
1 'polypeptide(L)' 'MTWYYQPAGGASYSCQPRRYCSQIGSCEEARWYLHNCSWGRKLDRDGDGRACETLC' A
#
# COMPACT_ATOMS: atom_id res chain seq x y z
N MET A 1 -0.27 12.95 -32.33
CA MET A 1 -0.02 11.63 -31.70
C MET A 1 0.86 11.86 -30.48
N THR A 2 0.29 12.32 -29.38
CA THR A 2 1.03 12.50 -28.12
C THR A 2 1.04 11.18 -27.38
N TRP A 3 2.18 10.49 -27.42
CA TRP A 3 2.43 9.32 -26.58
C TRP A 3 2.57 9.82 -25.14
N TYR A 4 1.48 9.75 -24.36
CA TYR A 4 1.57 9.88 -22.93
C TYR A 4 2.29 8.65 -22.40
N TYR A 5 3.59 8.77 -22.21
CA TYR A 5 4.36 7.83 -21.41
C TYR A 5 3.83 7.97 -19.98
N GLN A 6 2.89 7.10 -19.62
CA GLN A 6 2.47 6.91 -18.24
C GLN A 6 3.55 6.03 -17.61
N PRO A 7 4.42 6.56 -16.74
CA PRO A 7 5.33 5.70 -16.00
C PRO A 7 4.47 4.78 -15.11
N ALA A 8 4.33 3.53 -15.53
CA ALA A 8 3.87 2.48 -14.65
C ALA A 8 4.91 2.33 -13.54
N GLY A 9 4.51 2.51 -12.27
CA GLY A 9 5.33 2.06 -11.14
C GLY A 9 5.83 3.13 -10.17
N GLY A 10 5.21 4.30 -10.14
CA GLY A 10 5.45 5.30 -9.09
C GLY A 10 4.14 5.86 -8.56
N ALA A 11 3.25 5.01 -8.05
CA ALA A 11 2.11 5.55 -7.32
C ALA A 11 2.66 6.34 -6.13
N SER A 12 2.48 7.65 -6.16
CA SER A 12 2.79 8.54 -5.03
C SER A 12 1.81 8.22 -3.91
N TYR A 13 2.07 7.12 -3.19
CA TYR A 13 1.28 6.73 -2.05
C TYR A 13 1.40 7.84 -1.00
N SER A 14 0.28 8.15 -0.38
CA SER A 14 0.17 9.09 0.74
C SER A 14 -0.61 8.39 1.83
N CYS A 15 -0.46 8.80 3.09
CA CYS A 15 -1.15 8.16 4.22
C CYS A 15 -2.67 8.41 4.23
N GLN A 16 -3.34 7.91 3.19
CA GLN A 16 -4.78 7.87 3.04
C GLN A 16 -5.38 7.06 4.18
N PRO A 17 -6.63 7.31 4.58
CA PRO A 17 -7.28 6.56 5.67
C PRO A 17 -7.69 5.13 5.27
N ARG A 18 -6.83 4.41 4.54
CA ARG A 18 -7.00 3.03 4.09
C ARG A 18 -6.59 2.05 5.18
N ARG A 19 -7.41 1.96 6.22
CA ARG A 19 -7.13 1.16 7.43
C ARG A 19 -7.49 -0.32 7.28
N TYR A 20 -8.06 -0.71 6.16
CA TYR A 20 -8.48 -2.08 5.88
C TYR A 20 -7.85 -2.59 4.58
N CYS A 21 -7.44 -3.85 4.57
CA CYS A 21 -6.83 -4.48 3.41
C CYS A 21 -7.75 -4.56 2.19
N SER A 22 -9.07 -4.61 2.40
CA SER A 22 -10.07 -4.52 1.31
C SER A 22 -10.05 -3.19 0.57
N GLN A 23 -9.46 -2.15 1.16
CA GLN A 23 -9.29 -0.85 0.52
C GLN A 23 -7.98 -0.78 -0.26
N ILE A 24 -7.04 -1.70 -0.07
CA ILE A 24 -5.70 -1.65 -0.65
C ILE A 24 -5.67 -2.57 -1.87
N GLY A 25 -5.07 -2.09 -2.97
CA GLY A 25 -5.09 -2.81 -4.24
C GLY A 25 -3.90 -3.73 -4.48
N SER A 26 -2.77 -3.49 -3.80
CA SER A 26 -1.56 -4.30 -4.00
C SER A 26 -0.74 -4.51 -2.72
N CYS A 27 0.04 -5.58 -2.71
CA CYS A 27 0.97 -5.90 -1.63
C CYS A 27 2.00 -4.78 -1.44
N GLU A 28 2.52 -4.19 -2.53
CA GLU A 28 3.48 -3.08 -2.42
C GLU A 28 2.84 -1.83 -1.79
N GLU A 29 1.58 -1.51 -2.12
CA GLU A 29 0.84 -0.41 -1.51
C GLU A 29 0.65 -0.64 0.00
N ALA A 30 0.23 -1.86 0.40
CA ALA A 30 0.05 -2.23 1.81
C ALA A 30 1.35 -2.08 2.60
N ARG A 31 2.44 -2.61 2.04
CA ARG A 31 3.78 -2.57 2.65
C ARG A 31 4.31 -1.15 2.71
N TRP A 32 4.04 -0.32 1.70
CA TRP A 32 4.37 1.10 1.76
C TRP A 32 3.64 1.78 2.93
N TYR A 33 2.34 1.53 3.12
CA TYR A 33 1.59 2.07 4.26
C TYR A 33 2.12 1.61 5.61
N LEU A 34 2.52 0.34 5.74
CA LEU A 34 3.12 -0.20 6.95
C LEU A 34 4.36 0.60 7.40
N HIS A 35 5.22 0.94 6.45
CA HIS A 35 6.51 1.60 6.73
C HIS A 35 6.41 3.13 6.77
N ASN A 36 5.48 3.74 6.04
CA ASN A 36 5.42 5.20 5.87
C ASN A 36 4.32 5.86 6.71
N CYS A 37 3.34 5.10 7.22
CA CYS A 37 2.19 5.66 7.93
C CYS A 37 2.09 5.18 9.36
N SER A 38 1.79 6.09 10.28
CA SER A 38 1.68 5.83 11.72
C SER A 38 0.57 4.80 12.06
N TRP A 39 -0.45 4.70 11.23
CA TRP A 39 -1.53 3.71 11.37
C TRP A 39 -1.25 2.40 10.61
N GLY A 40 -0.18 2.33 9.80
CA GLY A 40 0.14 1.20 8.93
C GLY A 40 0.34 -0.11 9.69
N ARG A 41 0.80 -0.06 10.94
CA ARG A 41 0.89 -1.23 11.84
C ARG A 41 -0.46 -1.92 12.06
N LYS A 42 -1.60 -1.27 11.79
CA LYS A 42 -2.93 -1.92 11.84
C LYS A 42 -3.18 -2.88 10.67
N LEU A 43 -2.43 -2.74 9.58
CA LEU A 43 -2.53 -3.63 8.41
C LEU A 43 -1.73 -4.92 8.58
N ASP A 44 -0.76 -4.92 9.49
CA ASP A 44 0.10 -6.03 9.86
C ASP A 44 -0.48 -6.67 11.13
N ARG A 45 -1.27 -7.75 10.94
CA ARG A 45 -2.10 -8.31 12.01
C ARG A 45 -1.29 -9.17 12.97
N ASP A 46 -0.31 -9.89 12.46
CA ASP A 46 0.56 -10.80 13.20
C ASP A 46 1.89 -10.14 13.61
N GLY A 47 2.27 -9.03 12.99
CA GLY A 47 3.42 -8.22 13.38
C GLY A 47 4.73 -8.68 12.74
N ASP A 48 4.66 -9.45 11.66
CA ASP A 48 5.84 -10.03 10.98
C ASP A 48 6.48 -9.05 9.96
N GLY A 49 5.86 -7.89 9.74
CA GLY A 49 6.29 -6.91 8.75
C GLY A 49 5.63 -7.06 7.38
N ARG A 50 4.60 -7.90 7.24
CA ARG A 50 3.77 -8.03 6.05
C ARG A 50 2.39 -7.44 6.30
N ALA A 51 2.16 -6.27 5.73
CA ALA A 51 0.82 -5.70 5.73
C ALA A 51 -0.08 -6.44 4.74
N CYS A 52 -1.30 -6.74 5.17
CA CYS A 52 -2.31 -7.39 4.35
C CYS A 52 -1.85 -8.73 3.77
N GLU A 53 -1.55 -9.70 4.65
CA GLU A 53 -1.14 -11.09 4.34
C GLU A 53 -2.15 -11.91 3.51
N THR A 54 -3.34 -11.37 3.25
CA THR A 54 -4.33 -11.98 2.34
C THR A 54 -4.19 -11.46 0.91
N LEU A 55 -3.39 -10.43 0.73
CA LEU A 55 -3.19 -9.66 -0.51
C LEU A 55 -1.74 -9.79 -1.00
N CYS A 56 -0.81 -9.93 -0.05
CA CYS A 56 0.44 -10.67 -0.16
C CYS A 56 0.20 -12.16 0.23
#